data_AF-A0A182UGV3-F1
#
_entry.id   AF-A0A182UGV3-F1
#
_cell.length_a   1.000
_cell.length_b   1.000
_cell.length_c   1.000
_cell.angle_alpha   90.00
_cell.angle_beta   90.00
_cell.angle_gamma   90.00
#
_symmetry.space_group_name_H-M   'P 1'
#
loop_
_entity.id
_entity.type
_entity.pdbx_description
1 polymer ?
#
loop_
_entity_poly.entity_id
_entity_poly.type
_entity_poly.pdbx_seq_one_letter_code
_entity_poly.pdbx_strand_id
1 'polypeptide(L)'
;MSLRLQPFLTLVIVGAPTANTSQPGVIKGGAVYRCDIYDDYRCYLLPFDTKGNTYNDQNEQIDTKSNQWFGATVASAGIDGPLVACAPRYVFHQLQPRKAERVEPVGTCYLAKNNMQNFEDISPCRTAYWGYHRQGSCQAGFSAAITNDGSRLFIGAPGSYYWQGMYHTCPCRGSSYACLFLVPAGRNCVPQKLREKSRIRFFKREH
;
A
#
# COMPACT_ATOMS: atom_id res chain seq x y z
N MET A 1 -8.88 43.64 13.90
CA MET A 1 -9.24 42.20 13.90
C MET A 1 -8.44 41.55 12.77
N SER A 2 -7.25 41.04 13.08
CA SER A 2 -6.34 40.46 12.10
C SER A 2 -6.91 39.13 11.60
N LEU A 3 -7.46 39.10 10.40
CA LEU A 3 -7.74 37.86 9.67
C LEU A 3 -6.39 37.20 9.36
N ARG A 4 -5.92 36.34 10.26
CA ARG A 4 -4.96 35.29 9.89
C ARG A 4 -5.69 34.39 8.91
N LEU A 5 -5.57 34.68 7.61
CA LEU A 5 -5.72 33.66 6.59
C LEU A 5 -4.73 32.56 6.99
N GLN A 6 -5.23 31.44 7.53
CA GLN A 6 -4.42 30.22 7.57
C GLN A 6 -4.08 29.94 6.11
N PRO A 7 -2.82 30.04 5.67
CA PRO A 7 -2.49 29.56 4.34
C PRO A 7 -2.92 28.09 4.33
N PHE A 8 -3.71 27.69 3.34
CA PHE A 8 -3.90 26.27 3.06
C PHE A 8 -2.49 25.70 2.87
N LEU A 9 -1.97 25.02 3.89
CA LEU A 9 -0.64 24.40 3.86
C LEU A 9 -0.68 23.38 2.72
N THR A 10 -0.09 23.75 1.59
CA THR A 10 -0.05 22.89 0.42
C THR A 10 1.10 21.93 0.65
N LEU A 11 0.76 20.66 0.84
CA LEU A 11 1.71 19.62 1.19
C LEU A 11 1.90 18.67 0.01
N VAL A 12 3.13 18.21 -0.19
CA VAL A 12 3.48 17.14 -1.14
C VAL A 12 3.81 15.90 -0.34
N ILE A 13 3.30 14.75 -0.80
CA ILE A 13 3.65 13.46 -0.23
C ILE A 13 4.69 12.78 -1.13
N VAL A 14 5.82 12.40 -0.54
CA VAL A 14 6.96 11.83 -1.26
C VAL A 14 7.25 10.43 -0.74
N GLY A 15 7.23 9.44 -1.65
CA GLY A 15 7.67 8.09 -1.35
C GLY A 15 9.17 7.92 -1.56
N ALA A 16 9.86 7.30 -0.61
CA ALA A 16 11.29 7.01 -0.65
C ALA A 16 11.54 5.53 -0.34
N PRO A 17 11.35 4.62 -1.32
CA PRO A 17 11.29 3.17 -1.10
C PRO A 17 12.56 2.53 -0.54
N THR A 18 13.71 3.19 -0.67
CA THR A 18 15.00 2.68 -0.20
C THR A 18 15.55 3.44 1.01
N ALA A 19 14.77 4.37 1.57
CA ALA A 19 15.16 5.11 2.76
C ALA A 19 15.34 4.20 3.98
N ASN A 20 16.29 4.55 4.83
CA ASN A 20 16.42 3.95 6.15
C ASN A 20 15.46 4.64 7.12
N THR A 21 14.93 3.87 8.06
CA THR A 21 14.01 4.34 9.09
C THR A 21 14.55 3.98 10.47
N SER A 22 13.88 4.45 11.53
CA SER A 22 14.17 4.07 12.91
C SER A 22 13.61 2.70 13.30
N GLN A 23 13.13 1.90 12.34
CA GLN A 23 12.59 0.57 12.62
C GLN A 23 13.73 -0.38 13.05
N PRO A 24 13.63 -1.02 14.22
CA PRO A 24 14.71 -1.87 14.72
C PRO A 24 14.90 -3.10 13.82
N GLY A 25 16.16 -3.37 13.45
CA GLY A 25 16.52 -4.54 12.65
C GLY A 25 16.06 -4.50 11.18
N VAL A 26 15.57 -3.35 10.69
CA VAL A 26 15.07 -3.19 9.31
C VAL A 26 16.03 -2.30 8.52
N ILE A 27 16.53 -2.81 7.39
CA ILE A 27 17.46 -2.09 6.50
C ILE A 27 16.72 -1.69 5.22
N LYS A 28 16.83 -0.42 4.82
CA LYS A 28 16.18 0.11 3.60
C LYS A 28 14.70 -0.27 3.53
N GLY A 29 13.99 -0.14 4.65
CA GLY A 29 12.56 -0.46 4.74
C GLY A 29 11.70 0.43 3.85
N GLY A 30 12.18 1.65 3.58
CA GLY A 30 11.44 2.67 2.84
C GLY A 30 10.63 3.58 3.76
N ALA A 31 10.29 4.75 3.26
CA ALA A 31 9.64 5.81 4.01
C ALA A 31 8.67 6.61 3.13
N VAL A 32 7.75 7.31 3.79
CA VAL A 32 6.92 8.34 3.16
C VAL A 32 7.04 9.62 3.95
N TYR A 33 7.25 10.72 3.25
CA TYR A 33 7.42 12.05 3.83
C TYR A 33 6.26 12.94 3.42
N ARG A 34 5.87 13.85 4.32
CA ARG A 34 5.05 15.03 4.00
C ARG A 34 5.96 16.26 3.99
N CYS A 35 5.96 16.99 2.88
CA CYS A 35 6.82 18.15 2.68
C CYS A 35 5.98 19.41 2.44
N ASP A 36 6.39 20.52 3.04
CA ASP A 36 5.88 21.85 2.71
C ASP A 36 6.46 22.29 1.36
N ILE A 37 5.64 22.82 0.45
CA ILE A 37 6.12 23.32 -0.84
C ILE A 37 6.83 24.66 -0.74
N TYR A 38 6.65 25.38 0.37
CA TYR A 38 7.23 26.72 0.56
C TYR A 38 8.57 26.69 1.29
N ASP A 39 9.00 25.54 1.81
CA ASP A 39 10.26 25.38 2.51
C ASP A 39 10.83 23.97 2.26
N ASP A 40 11.89 23.93 1.45
CA ASP A 40 12.57 22.69 1.02
C ASP A 40 13.08 21.84 2.20
N TYR A 41 13.26 22.45 3.39
CA TYR A 41 13.76 21.75 4.58
C TYR A 41 12.65 21.17 5.46
N ARG A 42 11.38 21.46 5.18
CA ARG A 42 10.24 21.02 6.00
C ARG A 42 9.61 19.74 5.48
N CYS A 43 10.40 18.67 5.44
CA CYS A 43 9.93 17.32 5.19
C CYS A 43 9.88 16.50 6.48
N TYR A 44 8.71 15.96 6.81
CA TYR A 44 8.50 15.16 8.02
C TYR A 44 8.14 13.73 7.63
N LEU A 45 8.79 12.76 8.28
CA LEU A 45 8.46 11.34 8.14
C LEU A 45 7.03 11.08 8.62
N LEU A 46 6.24 10.34 7.84
CA LEU A 46 4.94 9.82 8.25
C LEU A 46 5.12 8.47 8.96
N PRO A 47 4.69 8.34 10.23
CA PRO A 47 4.96 7.15 11.03
C PRO A 47 3.92 6.04 10.77
N PHE A 48 3.86 5.55 9.52
CA PHE A 48 2.97 4.44 9.13
C PHE A 48 3.23 3.16 9.92
N ASP A 49 4.50 2.77 10.03
CA ASP A 49 4.96 1.68 10.86
C ASP A 49 6.33 2.04 11.45
N THR A 50 6.43 1.97 12.78
CA THR A 50 7.66 2.25 13.53
C THR A 50 8.27 0.98 14.12
N LYS A 51 7.60 -0.17 13.99
CA LYS A 51 8.04 -1.45 14.51
C LYS A 51 8.97 -2.14 13.50
N GLY A 52 9.83 -3.01 14.02
CA GLY A 52 10.69 -3.87 13.21
C GLY A 52 9.92 -5.02 12.57
N ASN A 53 10.62 -6.09 12.21
CA ASN A 53 9.97 -7.34 11.81
C ASN A 53 9.06 -7.86 12.94
N THR A 54 7.96 -8.48 12.55
CA THR A 54 6.97 -9.03 13.46
C THR A 54 7.33 -10.47 13.79
N TYR A 55 7.09 -10.87 15.03
CA TYR A 55 7.32 -12.23 15.55
C TYR A 55 6.02 -12.78 16.15
N ASN A 56 5.80 -14.08 16.05
CA ASN A 56 4.68 -14.76 16.71
C ASN A 56 4.97 -15.02 18.21
N ASP A 57 4.01 -15.61 18.92
CA ASP A 57 4.15 -15.94 20.35
C ASP A 57 5.27 -16.95 20.64
N GLN A 58 5.69 -17.72 19.63
CA GLN A 58 6.80 -18.67 19.66
C GLN A 58 8.15 -18.04 19.28
N ASN A 59 8.19 -16.72 19.10
CA ASN A 59 9.38 -15.95 18.70
C ASN A 59 9.92 -16.31 17.31
N GLU A 60 9.06 -16.81 16.43
CA GLU A 60 9.35 -17.05 15.01
C GLU A 60 8.98 -15.80 14.20
N GLN A 61 9.86 -15.40 13.30
CA GLN A 61 9.65 -14.22 12.45
C GLN A 61 8.52 -14.49 11.44
N ILE A 62 7.50 -13.62 11.42
CA ILE A 62 6.34 -13.78 10.52
C ILE A 62 6.38 -12.85 9.31
N ASP A 63 7.28 -11.86 9.30
CA ASP A 63 7.47 -10.98 8.15
C ASP A 63 8.91 -10.50 8.00
N THR A 64 9.29 -10.08 6.79
CA THR A 64 10.56 -9.40 6.52
C THR A 64 10.27 -8.05 5.88
N LYS A 65 10.63 -6.98 6.61
CA LYS A 65 10.43 -5.58 6.19
C LYS A 65 11.69 -4.96 5.56
N SER A 66 12.84 -5.59 5.69
CA SER A 66 14.08 -5.12 5.04
C SER A 66 13.97 -5.15 3.52
N ASN A 67 14.34 -4.07 2.84
CA ASN A 67 14.22 -3.89 1.39
C ASN A 67 12.79 -4.06 0.82
N GLN A 68 11.75 -3.89 1.64
CA GLN A 68 10.35 -4.09 1.24
C GLN A 68 9.81 -3.04 0.25
N TRP A 69 10.56 -1.96 0.03
CA TRP A 69 10.21 -0.85 -0.86
C TRP A 69 8.98 -0.07 -0.39
N PHE A 70 8.87 0.22 0.92
CA PHE A 70 7.75 1.00 1.44
C PHE A 70 7.77 2.44 0.91
N GLY A 71 6.68 2.86 0.27
CA GLY A 71 6.61 4.14 -0.42
C GLY A 71 6.97 4.07 -1.90
N ALA A 72 7.11 2.87 -2.48
CA ALA A 72 7.25 2.72 -3.94
C ALA A 72 5.99 3.19 -4.68
N THR A 73 4.83 2.99 -4.06
CA THR A 73 3.55 3.49 -4.54
C THR A 73 2.93 4.34 -3.45
N VAL A 74 2.52 5.56 -3.81
CA VAL A 74 1.81 6.48 -2.93
C VAL A 74 0.64 7.08 -3.70
N ALA A 75 -0.55 7.10 -3.12
CA ALA A 75 -1.72 7.73 -3.72
C ALA A 75 -2.61 8.39 -2.64
N SER A 76 -3.18 9.55 -2.96
CA SER A 76 -4.04 10.32 -2.04
C SER A 76 -5.39 10.61 -2.68
N ALA A 77 -6.45 10.65 -1.87
CA ALA A 77 -7.77 11.11 -2.29
C ALA A 77 -7.88 12.65 -2.36
N GLY A 78 -6.81 13.39 -2.03
CA GLY A 78 -6.76 14.85 -2.06
C GLY A 78 -6.68 15.46 -0.66
N ILE A 79 -7.19 16.69 -0.54
CA ILE A 79 -7.13 17.50 0.69
C ILE A 79 -7.89 16.78 1.82
N ASP A 80 -7.23 16.58 2.96
CA ASP A 80 -7.74 15.88 4.15
C ASP A 80 -8.26 14.45 3.89
N GLY A 81 -8.01 13.92 2.69
CA GLY A 81 -8.44 12.60 2.27
C GLY A 81 -7.53 11.48 2.78
N PRO A 82 -7.98 10.22 2.68
CA PRO A 82 -7.12 9.09 2.95
C PRO A 82 -5.91 9.05 1.99
N LEU A 83 -4.79 8.58 2.53
CA LEU A 83 -3.52 8.39 1.83
C LEU A 83 -3.13 6.91 1.91
N VAL A 84 -2.73 6.31 0.81
CA VAL A 84 -2.17 4.95 0.79
C VAL A 84 -0.70 5.00 0.42
N ALA A 85 0.08 4.15 1.07
CA ALA A 85 1.46 3.89 0.71
C ALA A 85 1.72 2.38 0.73
N CYS A 86 2.44 1.85 -0.25
CA CYS A 86 2.65 0.41 -0.39
C CYS A 86 4.11 0.00 -0.41
N ALA A 87 4.35 -1.24 0.01
CA ALA A 87 5.60 -1.97 0.01
C ALA A 87 5.44 -3.25 -0.84
N PRO A 88 5.64 -3.18 -2.17
CA PRO A 88 5.38 -4.32 -3.06
C PRO A 88 6.37 -5.48 -2.89
N ARG A 89 7.50 -5.28 -2.20
CA ARG A 89 8.49 -6.31 -1.90
C ARG A 89 8.42 -6.80 -0.45
N TYR A 90 7.39 -6.41 0.30
CA TYR A 90 7.16 -6.97 1.63
C TYR A 90 6.97 -8.49 1.53
N VAL A 91 7.66 -9.20 2.42
CA VAL A 91 7.69 -10.66 2.46
C VAL A 91 6.97 -11.14 3.70
N PHE A 92 6.02 -12.06 3.51
CA PHE A 92 5.30 -12.72 4.59
C PHE A 92 5.80 -14.15 4.76
N HIS A 93 5.97 -14.56 6.00
CA HIS A 93 6.43 -15.89 6.37
C HIS A 93 5.21 -16.67 6.86
N GLN A 94 4.66 -17.52 6.00
CA GLN A 94 3.52 -18.35 6.39
C GLN A 94 4.03 -19.58 7.15
N LEU A 95 3.84 -19.56 8.46
CA LEU A 95 4.20 -20.65 9.36
C LEU A 95 3.13 -21.74 9.28
N GLN A 96 3.54 -22.97 8.95
CA GLN A 96 2.65 -24.13 8.92
C GLN A 96 2.97 -25.13 10.03
N PRO A 97 1.96 -25.86 10.54
CA PRO A 97 2.14 -26.87 11.59
C PRO A 97 3.18 -27.96 11.25
N ARG A 98 3.51 -28.14 9.96
CA ARG A 98 4.46 -29.15 9.46
C ARG A 98 5.82 -28.58 9.06
N LYS A 99 6.29 -27.48 9.68
CA LYS A 99 7.65 -26.89 9.58
C LYS A 99 8.10 -26.35 8.21
N ALA A 100 7.30 -26.41 7.16
CA ALA A 100 7.63 -25.75 5.89
C ALA A 100 7.32 -24.24 5.99
N GLU A 101 8.30 -23.46 6.42
CA GLU A 101 8.27 -22.00 6.34
C GLU A 101 8.16 -21.59 4.86
N ARG A 102 7.14 -20.80 4.53
CA ARG A 102 6.97 -20.22 3.20
C ARG A 102 7.28 -18.75 3.25
N VAL A 103 8.30 -18.35 2.53
CA VAL A 103 8.79 -16.97 2.45
C VAL A 103 8.30 -16.39 1.11
N GLU A 104 7.27 -15.56 1.18
CA GLU A 104 6.46 -15.18 0.02
C GLU A 104 6.38 -13.65 -0.15
N PRO A 105 6.81 -13.08 -1.29
CA PRO A 105 6.72 -11.64 -1.56
C PRO A 105 5.27 -11.26 -1.91
N VAL A 106 4.41 -11.27 -0.90
CA VAL A 106 2.99 -10.98 -1.04
C VAL A 106 2.71 -9.50 -1.25
N GLY A 107 3.59 -8.62 -0.76
CA GLY A 107 3.37 -7.18 -0.74
C GLY A 107 2.36 -6.74 0.33
N THR A 108 2.41 -5.46 0.71
CA THR A 108 1.48 -4.85 1.66
C THR A 108 1.24 -3.38 1.32
N CYS A 109 0.13 -2.82 1.78
CA CYS A 109 -0.17 -1.41 1.76
C CYS A 109 -0.58 -0.93 3.15
N TYR A 110 -0.37 0.35 3.43
CA TYR A 110 -0.86 1.01 4.63
C TYR A 110 -1.73 2.19 4.25
N LEU A 111 -2.88 2.30 4.92
CA LEU A 111 -3.86 3.36 4.72
C LEU A 111 -3.79 4.34 5.89
N ALA A 112 -3.45 5.59 5.61
CA ALA A 112 -3.53 6.69 6.54
C ALA A 112 -4.89 7.38 6.45
N LYS A 113 -5.56 7.58 7.58
CA LYS A 113 -6.86 8.26 7.72
C LYS A 113 -6.76 9.41 8.71
N ASN A 114 -7.84 10.20 8.77
CA ASN A 114 -8.01 11.29 9.71
C ASN A 114 -6.80 12.24 9.69
N ASN A 115 -6.45 12.72 8.49
CA ASN A 115 -5.29 13.59 8.28
C ASN A 115 -3.95 12.97 8.76
N MET A 116 -3.68 11.73 8.33
CA MET A 116 -2.43 10.99 8.62
C MET A 116 -2.17 10.73 10.11
N GLN A 117 -3.23 10.55 10.90
CA GLN A 117 -3.11 10.23 12.33
C GLN A 117 -3.35 8.74 12.62
N ASN A 118 -4.19 8.10 11.82
CA ASN A 118 -4.53 6.69 11.99
C ASN A 118 -3.97 5.89 10.81
N PHE A 119 -3.17 4.87 11.10
CA PHE A 119 -2.53 4.03 10.09
C PHE A 119 -3.03 2.59 10.22
N GLU A 120 -3.45 2.02 9.11
CA GLU A 120 -4.02 0.66 9.06
C GLU A 120 -3.29 -0.17 8.00
N ASP A 121 -2.94 -1.41 8.33
CA ASP A 121 -2.38 -2.40 7.39
C ASP A 121 -3.49 -2.96 6.49
N ILE A 122 -3.26 -2.90 5.17
CA ILE A 122 -4.08 -3.47 4.11
C ILE A 122 -3.21 -4.42 3.28
N SER A 123 -3.21 -5.70 3.66
CA SER A 123 -2.45 -6.77 3.00
C SER A 123 -3.35 -7.83 2.36
N PRO A 124 -4.01 -7.56 1.21
CA PRO A 124 -5.02 -8.45 0.66
C PRO A 124 -4.49 -9.79 0.14
N CYS A 125 -3.18 -9.88 -0.12
CA CYS A 125 -2.51 -11.11 -0.54
C CYS A 125 -1.89 -11.92 0.61
N ARG A 126 -1.97 -11.42 1.85
CA ARG A 126 -1.58 -12.17 3.05
C ARG A 126 -2.73 -13.13 3.42
N THR A 127 -2.87 -14.20 2.64
CA THR A 127 -3.96 -15.19 2.74
C THR A 127 -3.42 -16.61 2.87
N ALA A 128 -4.30 -17.61 2.95
CA ALA A 128 -3.92 -19.02 2.88
C ALA A 128 -3.55 -19.49 1.45
N TYR A 129 -3.75 -18.65 0.42
CA TYR A 129 -3.48 -18.98 -0.98
C TYR A 129 -2.00 -18.79 -1.34
N TRP A 130 -1.19 -19.75 -0.93
CA TRP A 130 0.25 -19.74 -1.09
C TRP A 130 0.73 -20.10 -2.50
N GLY A 131 2.01 -19.81 -2.75
CA GLY A 131 2.75 -20.17 -3.95
C GLY A 131 2.53 -19.23 -5.15
N TYR A 132 3.49 -19.24 -6.09
CA TYR A 132 3.45 -18.44 -7.31
C TYR A 132 2.25 -18.78 -8.22
N HIS A 133 1.73 -20.01 -8.12
CA HIS A 133 0.53 -20.45 -8.83
C HIS A 133 -0.76 -19.81 -8.30
N ARG A 134 -0.71 -19.12 -7.14
CA ARG A 134 -1.80 -18.35 -6.53
C ARG A 134 -1.32 -16.97 -6.08
N GLN A 135 -1.24 -16.66 -4.78
CA GLN A 135 -1.00 -15.30 -4.28
C GLN A 135 0.34 -15.14 -3.55
N GLY A 136 1.16 -16.19 -3.44
CA GLY A 136 2.44 -16.11 -2.74
C GLY A 136 3.47 -15.18 -3.40
N SER A 137 3.34 -14.92 -4.70
CA SER A 137 4.16 -13.94 -5.43
C SER A 137 3.39 -12.68 -5.81
N CYS A 138 2.28 -12.40 -5.13
CA CYS A 138 1.31 -11.38 -5.52
C CYS A 138 1.92 -9.98 -5.72
N GLN A 139 2.85 -9.56 -4.86
CA GLN A 139 3.44 -8.21 -4.86
C GLN A 139 2.36 -7.10 -4.84
N ALA A 140 1.34 -7.27 -4.00
CA ALA A 140 0.28 -6.30 -3.81
C ALA A 140 0.85 -4.92 -3.49
N GLY A 141 0.31 -3.90 -4.16
CA GLY A 141 0.76 -2.52 -3.99
C GLY A 141 1.85 -2.08 -4.96
N PHE A 142 2.16 -2.92 -5.95
CA PHE A 142 2.98 -2.51 -7.10
C PHE A 142 2.34 -1.33 -7.85
N SER A 143 1.02 -1.25 -7.84
CA SER A 143 0.25 -0.05 -8.20
C SER A 143 -0.93 0.11 -7.25
N ALA A 144 -1.38 1.34 -7.04
CA ALA A 144 -2.52 1.63 -6.19
C ALA A 144 -3.20 2.94 -6.63
N ALA A 145 -4.50 3.03 -6.42
CA ALA A 145 -5.29 4.23 -6.68
C ALA A 145 -6.43 4.36 -5.67
N ILE A 146 -6.73 5.59 -5.25
CA ILE A 146 -7.87 5.89 -4.38
C ILE A 146 -8.90 6.69 -5.19
N THR A 147 -10.17 6.44 -4.95
CA THR A 147 -11.23 7.27 -5.52
C THR A 147 -11.23 8.68 -4.94
N ASN A 148 -11.64 9.67 -5.73
CA ASN A 148 -11.64 11.08 -5.30
C ASN A 148 -12.55 11.36 -4.08
N ASP A 149 -13.58 10.54 -3.86
CA ASP A 149 -14.45 10.59 -2.68
C ASP A 149 -13.84 9.87 -1.46
N GLY A 150 -12.65 9.28 -1.61
CA GLY A 150 -11.93 8.55 -0.57
C GLY A 150 -12.66 7.32 -0.07
N SER A 151 -13.62 6.77 -0.83
CA SER A 151 -14.46 5.65 -0.40
C SER A 151 -13.86 4.29 -0.71
N ARG A 152 -13.03 4.20 -1.77
CA ARG A 152 -12.45 2.93 -2.24
C ARG A 152 -10.99 3.06 -2.62
N LEU A 153 -10.24 2.03 -2.28
CA LEU A 153 -8.86 1.80 -2.65
C LEU A 153 -8.79 0.65 -3.65
N PHE A 154 -7.98 0.82 -4.70
CA PHE A 154 -7.62 -0.20 -5.66
C PHE A 154 -6.15 -0.54 -5.51
N ILE A 155 -5.81 -1.83 -5.46
CA ILE A 155 -4.44 -2.32 -5.28
C ILE A 155 -4.13 -3.31 -6.39
N GLY A 156 -3.13 -3.03 -7.21
CA GLY A 156 -2.63 -3.94 -8.23
C GLY A 156 -1.64 -4.96 -7.66
N ALA A 157 -1.72 -6.18 -8.17
CA ALA A 157 -1.04 -7.37 -7.67
C ALA A 157 -0.51 -8.22 -8.86
N PRO A 158 0.59 -7.80 -9.50
CA PRO A 158 1.02 -8.35 -10.79
C PRO A 158 1.48 -9.81 -10.73
N GLY A 159 2.06 -10.27 -9.62
CA GLY A 159 2.62 -11.63 -9.54
C GLY A 159 1.63 -12.70 -9.07
N SER A 160 0.34 -12.40 -9.14
CA SER A 160 -0.73 -13.33 -8.79
C SER A 160 -1.04 -14.29 -9.94
N TYR A 161 -1.30 -15.55 -9.61
CA TYR A 161 -1.70 -16.64 -10.51
C TYR A 161 -0.78 -16.78 -11.72
N TYR A 162 0.46 -17.24 -11.51
CA TYR A 162 1.48 -17.32 -12.58
C TYR A 162 1.68 -15.98 -13.31
N TRP A 163 1.74 -14.88 -12.55
CA TRP A 163 1.90 -13.53 -13.09
C TRP A 163 0.83 -13.09 -14.10
N GLN A 164 -0.34 -13.74 -14.11
CA GLN A 164 -1.51 -13.20 -14.82
C GLN A 164 -1.91 -11.82 -14.27
N GLY A 165 -1.67 -11.64 -12.97
CA GLY A 165 -2.00 -10.41 -12.26
C GLY A 165 -3.45 -10.36 -11.81
N MET A 166 -3.69 -9.55 -10.79
CA MET A 166 -5.03 -9.21 -10.33
C MET A 166 -5.06 -7.81 -9.71
N TYR A 167 -6.24 -7.37 -9.33
CA TYR A 167 -6.39 -6.20 -8.48
C TYR A 167 -7.42 -6.45 -7.38
N HIS A 168 -7.21 -5.78 -6.25
CA HIS A 168 -8.11 -5.79 -5.11
C HIS A 168 -8.83 -4.46 -5.02
N THR A 169 -10.09 -4.50 -4.62
CA THR A 169 -10.82 -3.32 -4.16
C THR A 169 -11.11 -3.44 -2.68
N CYS A 170 -10.67 -2.44 -1.91
CA CYS A 170 -10.87 -2.37 -0.48
C CYS A 170 -11.68 -1.11 -0.15
N PRO A 171 -12.75 -1.19 0.67
CA PRO A 171 -13.43 0.00 1.14
C PRO A 171 -12.51 0.77 2.10
N CYS A 172 -12.48 2.10 2.00
CA CYS A 172 -11.73 2.94 2.94
C CYS A 172 -12.56 3.32 4.18
N ARG A 173 -13.89 3.14 4.12
CA ARG A 173 -14.86 3.42 5.20
C ARG A 173 -15.49 2.12 5.72
N GLY A 174 -15.41 1.86 7.03
CA GLY A 174 -16.06 0.72 7.71
C GLY A 174 -15.10 -0.14 8.53
N SER A 175 -15.60 -0.92 9.50
CA SER A 175 -14.78 -1.70 10.46
C SER A 175 -14.33 -3.09 9.98
N SER A 176 -14.73 -3.52 8.78
CA SER A 176 -14.44 -4.86 8.25
C SER A 176 -13.97 -4.77 6.79
N TYR A 177 -12.66 -4.82 6.58
CA TYR A 177 -12.03 -4.72 5.26
C TYR A 177 -11.92 -6.10 4.60
N ALA A 178 -13.04 -6.63 4.12
CA ALA A 178 -12.98 -7.71 3.13
C ALA A 178 -12.62 -7.07 1.79
N CYS A 179 -11.33 -6.97 1.48
CA CYS A 179 -10.90 -6.60 0.13
C CYS A 179 -11.47 -7.65 -0.85
N LEU A 180 -12.25 -7.18 -1.82
CA LEU A 180 -12.81 -8.04 -2.86
C LEU A 180 -11.77 -8.20 -3.97
N PHE A 181 -11.62 -9.44 -4.44
CA PHE A 181 -10.74 -9.79 -5.55
C PHE A 181 -11.56 -9.73 -6.83
N LEU A 182 -11.06 -9.01 -7.84
CA LEU A 182 -11.63 -9.04 -9.18
C LEU A 182 -10.60 -9.65 -10.11
N VAL A 183 -10.85 -10.90 -10.54
CA VAL A 183 -10.12 -11.52 -11.65
C VAL A 183 -10.77 -11.01 -12.94
N PRO A 184 -10.02 -10.51 -13.93
CA PRO A 184 -10.59 -10.28 -15.26
C PRO A 184 -10.99 -11.63 -15.84
N ALA A 185 -12.26 -12.01 -15.69
CA ALA A 185 -12.79 -13.20 -16.31
C ALA A 185 -12.64 -13.05 -17.83
N GLY A 186 -11.89 -13.96 -18.45
CA GLY A 186 -11.74 -14.03 -19.90
C GLY A 186 -13.09 -14.28 -20.56
N ARG A 187 -13.75 -13.20 -20.96
CA ARG A 187 -14.76 -13.02 -22.03
C ARG A 187 -15.47 -11.70 -21.75
N ASN A 188 -15.16 -10.71 -22.59
CA ASN A 188 -15.71 -9.36 -22.58
C ASN A 188 -15.53 -8.60 -21.25
N CYS A 189 -14.54 -7.70 -21.22
CA CYS A 189 -14.61 -6.53 -20.36
C CYS A 189 -15.90 -5.78 -20.73
N VAL A 190 -17.03 -6.10 -20.09
CA VAL A 190 -18.17 -5.20 -20.10
C VAL A 190 -17.68 -3.99 -19.33
N PRO A 191 -17.56 -2.81 -19.96
CA PRO A 191 -17.25 -1.61 -19.22
C PRO A 191 -18.42 -1.41 -18.26
N GLN A 192 -18.23 -1.74 -16.98
CA GLN A 192 -19.09 -1.20 -15.96
C GLN A 192 -18.89 0.30 -16.07
N LYS A 193 -19.91 1.00 -16.56
CA LYS A 193 -19.89 2.44 -16.86
C LYS A 193 -19.42 3.17 -15.61
N LEU A 194 -18.11 3.40 -15.50
CA LEU A 194 -17.53 4.33 -14.54
C LEU A 194 -18.28 5.63 -14.81
N ARG A 195 -19.09 6.08 -13.85
CA ARG A 195 -19.70 7.41 -13.92
C ARG A 195 -18.57 8.37 -14.30
N GLU A 196 -18.87 9.21 -15.28
CA GLU A 196 -18.03 9.95 -16.24
C GLU A 196 -16.88 10.82 -15.68
N LYS A 197 -16.48 10.67 -14.41
CA LYS A 197 -15.48 11.49 -13.71
C LYS A 197 -14.25 10.73 -13.20
N SER A 198 -14.23 9.39 -13.20
CA SER A 198 -13.05 8.61 -12.74
C SER A 198 -12.26 8.05 -13.91
N ARG A 199 -11.38 8.87 -14.51
CA ARG A 199 -10.34 8.37 -15.44
C ARG A 199 -9.20 7.76 -14.63
N ILE A 200 -9.15 6.43 -14.55
CA ILE A 200 -7.90 5.72 -14.25
C ILE A 200 -7.03 5.84 -15.50
N ARG A 201 -5.98 6.68 -15.46
CA ARG A 201 -4.98 6.75 -16.53
C ARG A 201 -3.76 5.94 -16.13
N PHE A 202 -3.52 4.85 -16.84
CA PHE A 202 -2.22 4.19 -16.83
C PHE A 202 -1.28 5.01 -17.72
N PHE A 203 -0.28 5.65 -17.13
CA PHE A 203 0.82 6.24 -17.90
C PHE A 203 1.80 5.12 -18.26
N LYS A 204 1.72 4.63 -19.49
CA LYS A 204 2.84 3.92 -20.13
C LYS A 204 3.70 5.00 -20.80
N ARG A 205 4.88 5.28 -20.25
CA ARG A 205 5.88 6.11 -20.92
C ARG A 205 6.60 5.18 -21.91
N GLU A 206 6.19 5.21 -23.17
CA GLU A 206 6.96 4.59 -24.25
C GLU A 206 8.04 5.59 -24.68
N HIS A 207 9.29 5.11 -24.73
CA HIS A 207 10.40 5.82 -25.35
C HIS A 207 10.38 5.59 -26.86
#